data_AF-A0A4U5LUQ3-F1
#
_entry.id   AF-A0A4U5LUQ3-F1
#
_cell.length_a   1.000
_cell.length_b   1.000
_cell.length_c   1.000
_cell.angle_alpha   90.00
_cell.angle_beta   90.00
_cell.angle_gamma   90.00
#
_symmetry.space_group_name_H-M   'P 1'
#
loop_
_entity.id
_entity.type
_entity.pdbx_description
1 polymer ?
#
loop_
_entity_poly.entity_id
_entity_poly.type
_entity_poly.pdbx_seq_one_letter_code
_entity_poly.pdbx_strand_id
1 'polypeptide(L)'
;MISRFIAGLRSRKPSAKMTRATTGRQSVLTRKVNQMVAVMATSRNEMKQTMEDATPDQEVTPPKDAERLAMIELLLEDFQQAIDNVDAERIVFDEFIDQITGEEAEKAQKTASDAIEEMDDAIAKAFVHVSELKAAARALKCKMRVAQAATSTTATPTTVTTSATRQNPRLAVMFPEQTLFLGDAFATDIARRSQSTVCSVKSVAELDAWNINDDRSTAVIVGISHAFASNNDLGLTSRAICRLIRRSKERASFYVVASPPLRSALSEYAHWLQLLEVVTVSEQQRFVCAVGRLSLITYFFHGREVSKQIDDEGRMSQAMRTTVIAFLSEIARLPMNLKPRPSK
;
A
#
# COMPACT_ATOMS: atom_id res chain seq x y z
N MET A 1 29.05 56.04 7.56
CA MET A 1 27.91 56.13 6.61
C MET A 1 27.40 54.74 6.15
N ILE A 2 27.56 53.69 6.97
CA ILE A 2 27.14 52.29 6.63
C ILE A 2 26.19 51.70 7.69
N SER A 3 25.82 52.47 8.74
CA SER A 3 24.98 51.97 9.84
C SER A 3 23.47 52.22 9.69
N ARG A 4 23.00 52.65 8.50
CA ARG A 4 21.57 52.94 8.23
C ARG A 4 20.89 51.94 7.28
N PHE A 5 21.59 50.90 6.82
CA PHE A 5 21.02 49.93 5.88
C PHE A 5 20.38 48.69 6.54
N ILE A 6 20.55 48.51 7.86
CA ILE A 6 20.03 47.33 8.59
C ILE A 6 18.61 47.55 9.16
N ALA A 7 18.11 48.79 9.17
CA ALA A 7 16.76 49.10 9.67
C ALA A 7 15.61 48.86 8.66
N GLY A 8 15.92 48.32 7.46
CA GLY A 8 14.98 48.12 6.36
C GLY A 8 14.31 46.74 6.30
N LEU A 9 14.75 45.75 7.08
CA LEU A 9 14.09 44.45 7.21
C LEU A 9 12.96 44.54 8.24
N ARG A 10 12.02 45.46 8.00
CA ARG A 10 10.70 45.37 8.63
C ARG A 10 10.06 44.10 8.11
N SER A 11 9.88 43.13 9.01
CA SER A 11 8.86 42.10 8.99
C SER A 11 7.69 42.55 8.12
N ARG A 12 7.67 42.06 6.87
CA ARG A 12 6.50 42.18 6.02
C ARG A 12 5.45 41.34 6.73
N LYS A 13 4.41 42.00 7.24
CA LYS A 13 3.23 41.29 7.73
C LYS A 13 2.80 40.30 6.64
N PRO A 14 2.31 39.11 7.02
CA PRO A 14 1.91 38.10 6.08
C PRO A 14 1.02 38.72 5.01
N SER A 15 1.38 38.48 3.75
CA SER A 15 0.51 38.85 2.64
C SER A 15 -0.80 38.13 2.89
N ALA A 16 -1.83 38.86 3.34
CA ALA A 16 -3.14 38.31 3.66
C ALA A 16 -3.72 37.44 2.52
N LYS A 17 -3.19 37.61 1.31
CA LYS A 17 -3.47 36.81 0.12
C LYS A 17 -3.01 35.36 0.24
N MET A 18 -1.82 35.08 0.79
CA MET A 18 -1.25 33.73 0.87
C MET A 18 -1.95 32.91 1.95
N THR A 19 -2.13 33.47 3.14
CA THR A 19 -2.90 32.83 4.22
C THR A 19 -4.33 32.49 3.76
N ARG A 20 -4.99 33.40 3.04
CA ARG A 20 -6.34 33.17 2.50
C ARG A 20 -6.38 32.05 1.46
N ALA A 21 -5.35 31.92 0.63
CA ALA A 21 -5.25 30.84 -0.35
C ALA A 21 -5.06 29.47 0.32
N THR A 22 -4.17 29.38 1.31
CA THR A 22 -3.95 28.15 2.10
C THR A 22 -5.23 27.72 2.82
N THR A 23 -5.90 28.65 3.53
CA THR A 23 -7.16 28.36 4.23
C THR A 23 -8.27 27.95 3.25
N GLY A 24 -8.35 28.59 2.09
CA GLY A 24 -9.34 28.25 1.07
C GLY A 24 -9.17 26.82 0.55
N ARG A 25 -7.94 26.41 0.23
CA ARG A 25 -7.64 25.05 -0.24
C ARG A 25 -7.83 24.01 0.85
N GLN A 26 -7.38 24.31 2.09
CA GLN A 26 -7.65 23.45 3.24
C GLN A 26 -9.16 23.20 3.42
N SER A 27 -10.00 24.24 3.25
CA SER A 27 -11.45 24.09 3.33
C SER A 27 -12.05 23.19 2.25
N VAL A 28 -11.57 23.26 1.01
CA VAL A 28 -12.02 22.37 -0.10
C VAL A 28 -11.67 20.93 0.23
N LEU A 29 -10.46 20.71 0.74
CA LEU A 29 -9.92 19.41 1.04
C LEU A 29 -10.61 18.77 2.26
N THR A 30 -10.81 19.52 3.35
CA THR A 30 -11.64 19.09 4.48
C THR A 30 -13.06 18.72 4.04
N ARG A 31 -13.67 19.47 3.12
CA ARG A 31 -15.00 19.13 2.60
C ARG A 31 -15.00 17.78 1.88
N LYS A 32 -13.98 17.49 1.05
CA LYS A 32 -13.85 16.21 0.35
C LYS A 32 -13.60 15.05 1.31
N VAL A 33 -12.74 15.22 2.31
CA VAL A 33 -12.53 14.21 3.37
C VAL A 33 -13.83 13.94 4.12
N ASN A 34 -14.57 14.98 4.52
CA ASN A 34 -15.85 14.80 5.18
C ASN A 34 -16.89 14.09 4.29
N GLN A 35 -16.89 14.34 2.98
CA GLN A 35 -17.72 13.60 2.03
C GLN A 35 -17.32 12.12 1.97
N MET A 36 -16.02 11.82 1.89
CA MET A 36 -15.52 10.43 1.93
C MET A 36 -15.95 9.75 3.23
N VAL A 37 -15.76 10.38 4.38
CA VAL A 37 -16.18 9.85 5.69
C VAL A 37 -17.69 9.63 5.77
N ALA A 38 -18.49 10.51 5.17
CA ALA A 38 -19.95 10.33 5.11
C ALA A 38 -20.33 9.12 4.24
N VAL A 39 -19.71 8.95 3.07
CA VAL A 39 -19.87 7.75 2.22
C VAL A 39 -19.48 6.49 3.00
N MET A 40 -18.39 6.57 3.77
CA MET A 40 -17.95 5.48 4.66
C MET A 40 -19.01 5.09 5.69
N ALA A 41 -19.58 6.08 6.38
CA ALA A 41 -20.60 5.85 7.39
C ALA A 41 -21.89 5.27 6.80
N THR A 42 -22.36 5.81 5.67
CA THR A 42 -23.56 5.34 4.98
C THR A 42 -23.41 3.89 4.56
N SER A 43 -22.32 3.55 3.88
CA SER A 43 -22.08 2.17 3.43
C SER A 43 -21.89 1.18 4.58
N ARG A 44 -21.24 1.60 5.66
CA ARG A 44 -21.13 0.74 6.86
C ARG A 44 -22.51 0.43 7.43
N ASN A 45 -23.41 1.40 7.46
CA ASN A 45 -24.78 1.21 7.93
C ASN A 45 -25.59 0.31 6.97
N GLU A 46 -25.49 0.55 5.67
CA GLU A 46 -26.15 -0.28 4.64
C GLU A 46 -25.63 -1.72 4.65
N MET A 47 -24.32 -1.91 4.80
CA MET A 47 -23.70 -3.23 4.92
C MET A 47 -24.14 -3.93 6.21
N LYS A 48 -24.18 -3.20 7.34
CA LYS A 48 -24.65 -3.75 8.61
C LYS A 48 -26.11 -4.20 8.52
N GLN A 49 -26.99 -3.36 8.00
CA GLN A 49 -28.40 -3.70 7.78
C GLN A 49 -28.53 -4.94 6.88
N THR A 50 -27.74 -4.98 5.81
CA THR A 50 -27.73 -6.09 4.87
C THR A 50 -27.22 -7.38 5.49
N MET A 51 -26.27 -7.32 6.41
CA MET A 51 -25.76 -8.51 7.10
C MET A 51 -26.69 -8.96 8.25
N GLU A 52 -27.36 -8.03 8.93
CA GLU A 52 -28.32 -8.33 10.01
C GLU A 52 -29.63 -8.95 9.48
N ASP A 53 -30.06 -8.59 8.27
CA ASP A 53 -31.21 -9.21 7.59
C ASP A 53 -30.92 -10.65 7.07
N ALA A 54 -29.73 -11.20 7.38
CA ALA A 54 -29.40 -12.61 7.20
C ALA A 54 -29.67 -13.39 8.49
N THR A 55 -30.93 -13.73 8.78
CA THR A 55 -31.22 -14.69 9.86
C THR A 55 -30.59 -16.05 9.51
N PRO A 56 -29.90 -16.73 10.45
CA PRO A 56 -29.16 -17.96 10.18
C PRO A 56 -30.00 -19.13 9.62
N ASP A 57 -31.31 -19.09 9.84
CA ASP A 57 -32.23 -20.20 9.55
C ASP A 57 -33.11 -20.00 8.30
N GLN A 58 -32.95 -18.89 7.55
CA GLN A 58 -33.66 -18.77 6.27
C GLN A 58 -32.89 -19.45 5.14
N GLU A 59 -33.51 -20.51 4.63
CA GLU A 59 -33.10 -21.30 3.47
C GLU A 59 -32.64 -20.40 2.32
N VAL A 60 -31.46 -20.72 1.79
CA VAL A 60 -30.71 -19.97 0.78
C VAL A 60 -31.58 -19.74 -0.45
N THR A 61 -32.12 -18.53 -0.60
CA THR A 61 -32.78 -18.11 -1.84
C THR A 61 -31.77 -17.40 -2.73
N PRO A 62 -31.39 -17.98 -3.89
CA PRO A 62 -30.39 -17.42 -4.82
C PRO A 62 -30.59 -15.94 -5.25
N PRO A 63 -31.82 -15.39 -5.38
CA PRO A 63 -32.02 -14.00 -5.77
C PRO A 63 -31.40 -13.00 -4.78
N LYS A 64 -31.51 -13.28 -3.48
CA LYS A 64 -31.10 -12.35 -2.40
C LYS A 64 -29.59 -12.20 -2.30
N ASP A 65 -28.82 -13.26 -2.59
CA ASP A 65 -27.36 -13.21 -2.56
C ASP A 65 -26.78 -12.49 -3.80
N ALA A 66 -27.45 -12.54 -4.94
CA ALA A 66 -27.04 -11.79 -6.14
C ALA A 66 -27.27 -10.28 -5.99
N GLU A 67 -28.41 -9.88 -5.43
CA GLU A 67 -28.72 -8.47 -5.11
C GLU A 67 -27.73 -7.91 -4.08
N ARG A 68 -27.42 -8.70 -3.04
CA ARG A 68 -26.39 -8.34 -2.05
C ARG A 68 -25.01 -8.13 -2.68
N LEU A 69 -24.63 -8.99 -3.63
CA LEU A 69 -23.35 -8.85 -4.31
C LEU A 69 -23.29 -7.58 -5.16
N ALA A 70 -24.35 -7.30 -5.92
CA ALA A 70 -24.44 -6.11 -6.75
C ALA A 70 -24.35 -4.83 -5.91
N MET A 71 -24.99 -4.81 -4.74
CA MET A 71 -24.91 -3.68 -3.82
C MET A 71 -23.51 -3.51 -3.21
N ILE A 72 -22.83 -4.59 -2.84
CA ILE A 72 -21.43 -4.51 -2.36
C ILE A 72 -20.50 -4.00 -3.46
N GLU A 73 -20.71 -4.40 -4.71
CA GLU A 73 -19.93 -3.93 -5.87
C GLU A 73 -20.16 -2.44 -6.14
N LEU A 74 -21.41 -1.96 -6.08
CA LEU A 74 -21.75 -0.53 -6.19
C LEU A 74 -21.08 0.30 -5.09
N LEU A 75 -21.17 -0.17 -3.84
CA LEU A 75 -20.52 0.47 -2.69
C LEU A 75 -18.99 0.56 -2.86
N LEU A 76 -18.36 -0.47 -3.45
CA LEU A 76 -16.94 -0.45 -3.74
C LEU A 76 -16.56 0.60 -4.80
N GLU A 77 -17.39 0.79 -5.82
CA GLU A 77 -17.19 1.82 -6.84
C GLU A 77 -17.32 3.23 -6.25
N ASP A 78 -18.38 3.50 -5.49
CA ASP A 78 -18.61 4.79 -4.84
C ASP A 78 -17.47 5.16 -3.88
N PHE A 79 -16.94 4.18 -3.14
CA PHE A 79 -15.78 4.40 -2.26
C PHE A 79 -14.50 4.70 -3.03
N GLN A 80 -14.23 3.94 -4.09
CA GLN A 80 -13.04 4.17 -4.88
C GLN A 80 -13.07 5.58 -5.49
N GLN A 81 -14.22 6.00 -6.00
CA GLN A 81 -14.42 7.35 -6.51
C GLN A 81 -14.22 8.42 -5.43
N ALA A 82 -14.69 8.19 -4.20
CA ALA A 82 -14.47 9.10 -3.09
C ALA A 82 -12.99 9.22 -2.69
N ILE A 83 -12.26 8.10 -2.65
CA ILE A 83 -10.82 8.07 -2.40
C ILE A 83 -10.06 8.81 -3.51
N ASP A 84 -10.38 8.54 -4.78
CA ASP A 84 -9.73 9.19 -5.92
C ASP A 84 -9.95 10.71 -5.92
N ASN A 85 -11.14 11.17 -5.52
CA ASN A 85 -11.45 12.59 -5.40
C ASN A 85 -10.63 13.30 -4.30
N VAL A 86 -10.34 12.59 -3.20
CA VAL A 86 -9.49 13.10 -2.11
C VAL A 86 -8.02 13.07 -2.52
N ASP A 87 -7.53 11.99 -3.14
CA ASP A 87 -6.14 11.89 -3.60
C ASP A 87 -5.83 12.95 -4.69
N ALA A 88 -6.76 13.19 -5.62
CA ALA A 88 -6.61 14.25 -6.61
C ALA A 88 -6.48 15.65 -5.98
N GLU A 89 -7.26 15.94 -4.93
CA GLU A 89 -7.13 17.23 -4.22
C GLU A 89 -5.85 17.31 -3.40
N ARG A 90 -5.43 16.20 -2.79
CA ARG A 90 -4.17 16.10 -2.07
C ARG A 90 -2.98 16.40 -2.97
N ILE A 91 -2.94 15.84 -4.18
CA ILE A 91 -1.89 16.13 -5.17
C ILE A 91 -1.82 17.63 -5.47
N VAL A 92 -2.99 18.25 -5.71
CA VAL A 92 -3.09 19.70 -5.96
C VAL A 92 -2.65 20.53 -4.74
N PHE A 93 -2.86 20.01 -3.53
CA PHE A 93 -2.43 20.65 -2.29
C PHE A 93 -0.92 20.53 -2.07
N ASP A 94 -0.32 19.37 -2.33
CA ASP A 94 1.12 19.13 -2.29
C ASP A 94 1.86 20.09 -3.25
N GLU A 95 1.40 20.19 -4.51
CA GLU A 95 1.97 21.13 -5.49
C GLU A 95 1.88 22.59 -5.05
N PHE A 96 0.85 22.94 -4.26
CA PHE A 96 0.71 24.29 -3.72
C PHE A 96 1.68 24.54 -2.56
N ILE A 97 1.94 23.55 -1.71
CA ILE A 97 2.93 23.66 -0.64
C ILE A 97 4.32 23.89 -1.21
N ASP A 98 4.68 23.18 -2.28
CA ASP A 98 5.98 23.33 -2.95
C ASP A 98 6.20 24.75 -3.52
N GLN A 99 5.13 25.50 -3.78
CA GLN A 99 5.18 26.88 -4.25
C GLN A 99 5.33 27.90 -3.10
N ILE A 100 5.23 27.49 -1.84
CA ILE A 100 5.36 28.37 -0.69
C ILE A 100 6.85 28.55 -0.35
N THR A 101 7.38 29.77 -0.56
CA THR A 101 8.78 30.13 -0.24
C THR A 101 8.88 31.27 0.77
N GLY A 102 9.89 31.25 1.65
CA GLY A 102 10.24 32.34 2.59
C GLY A 102 10.08 31.95 4.08
N GLU A 103 10.39 32.84 5.02
CA GLU A 103 10.28 32.58 6.48
C GLU A 103 8.83 32.29 6.93
N GLU A 104 7.84 32.77 6.19
CA GLU A 104 6.42 32.49 6.43
C GLU A 104 5.98 31.11 5.88
N ALA A 105 6.84 30.47 5.09
CA ALA A 105 6.61 29.14 4.55
C ALA A 105 6.58 28.10 5.66
N GLU A 106 7.44 28.20 6.66
CA GLU A 106 7.60 27.15 7.66
C GLU A 106 6.31 26.90 8.46
N LYS A 107 5.62 27.96 8.88
CA LYS A 107 4.35 27.84 9.60
C LYS A 107 3.21 27.34 8.70
N ALA A 108 3.13 27.86 7.47
CA ALA A 108 2.11 27.44 6.51
C ALA A 108 2.32 25.98 6.05
N GLN A 109 3.58 25.59 5.85
CA GLN A 109 4.02 24.25 5.49
C GLN A 109 3.77 23.27 6.63
N LYS A 110 4.01 23.66 7.88
CA LYS A 110 3.65 22.84 9.04
C LYS A 110 2.15 22.62 9.12
N THR A 111 1.32 23.67 9.09
CA THR A 111 -0.15 23.50 9.10
C THR A 111 -0.64 22.66 7.93
N ALA A 112 -0.03 22.81 6.75
CA ALA A 112 -0.38 22.03 5.58
C ALA A 112 0.07 20.55 5.70
N SER A 113 1.24 20.30 6.30
CA SER A 113 1.74 18.96 6.60
C SER A 113 0.87 18.23 7.61
N ASP A 114 0.50 18.88 8.72
CA ASP A 114 -0.41 18.31 9.73
C ASP A 114 -1.75 17.93 9.09
N ALA A 115 -2.27 18.78 8.20
CA ALA A 115 -3.49 18.47 7.46
C ALA A 115 -3.30 17.25 6.54
N ILE A 116 -2.15 17.12 5.87
CA ILE A 116 -1.87 15.98 4.98
C ILE A 116 -1.78 14.68 5.78
N GLU A 117 -1.20 14.73 6.97
CA GLU A 117 -1.15 13.57 7.87
C GLU A 117 -2.56 13.11 8.28
N GLU A 118 -3.43 14.03 8.68
CA GLU A 118 -4.85 13.71 8.98
C GLU A 118 -5.58 13.12 7.77
N MET A 119 -5.27 13.59 6.56
CA MET A 119 -5.83 13.06 5.31
C MET A 119 -5.33 11.65 5.01
N ASP A 120 -4.03 11.41 5.16
CA ASP A 120 -3.42 10.12 4.91
C ASP A 120 -3.98 9.06 5.89
N ASP A 121 -4.21 9.43 7.15
CA ASP A 121 -4.91 8.59 8.11
C ASP A 121 -6.37 8.30 7.70
N ALA A 122 -7.11 9.31 7.22
CA ALA A 122 -8.48 9.12 6.74
C ALA A 122 -8.55 8.20 5.50
N ILE A 123 -7.64 8.39 4.54
CA ILE A 123 -7.51 7.53 3.36
C ILE A 123 -7.13 6.11 3.78
N ALA A 124 -6.18 5.95 4.69
CA ALA A 124 -5.78 4.65 5.21
C ALA A 124 -6.99 3.91 5.83
N LYS A 125 -7.77 4.59 6.69
CA LYS A 125 -9.01 4.03 7.27
C LYS A 125 -10.03 3.65 6.18
N ALA A 126 -10.19 4.45 5.14
CA ALA A 126 -11.05 4.13 4.00
C ALA A 126 -10.61 2.83 3.30
N PHE A 127 -9.31 2.65 3.09
CA PHE A 127 -8.77 1.42 2.50
C PHE A 127 -9.00 0.16 3.33
N VAL A 128 -9.05 0.26 4.67
CA VAL A 128 -9.44 -0.88 5.53
C VAL A 128 -10.88 -1.30 5.21
N HIS A 129 -11.82 -0.36 5.17
CA HIS A 129 -13.22 -0.66 4.83
C HIS A 129 -13.38 -1.22 3.41
N VAL A 130 -12.66 -0.68 2.43
CA VAL A 130 -12.64 -1.25 1.07
C VAL A 130 -12.14 -2.71 1.08
N SER A 131 -11.14 -3.00 1.90
CA SER A 131 -10.58 -4.36 2.02
C SER A 131 -11.57 -5.33 2.67
N GLU A 132 -12.29 -4.88 3.69
CA GLU A 132 -13.38 -5.63 4.34
C GLU A 132 -14.52 -5.91 3.35
N LEU A 133 -14.97 -4.90 2.60
CA LEU A 133 -15.98 -5.04 1.55
C LEU A 133 -15.55 -6.04 0.45
N LYS A 134 -14.30 -5.94 -0.02
CA LYS A 134 -13.72 -6.90 -0.98
C LYS A 134 -13.68 -8.32 -0.42
N ALA A 135 -13.38 -8.49 0.87
CA ALA A 135 -13.40 -9.79 1.52
C ALA A 135 -14.83 -10.37 1.59
N ALA A 136 -15.82 -9.55 1.97
CA ALA A 136 -17.23 -9.94 1.99
C ALA A 136 -17.74 -10.34 0.59
N ALA A 137 -17.43 -9.55 -0.44
CA ALA A 137 -17.78 -9.86 -1.83
C ALA A 137 -17.20 -11.21 -2.28
N ARG A 138 -15.93 -11.51 -1.92
CA ARG A 138 -15.30 -12.79 -2.21
C ARG A 138 -15.99 -13.95 -1.49
N ALA A 139 -16.31 -13.79 -0.21
CA ALA A 139 -17.02 -14.82 0.57
C ALA A 139 -18.39 -15.11 -0.04
N LEU A 140 -19.14 -14.08 -0.43
CA LEU A 140 -20.45 -14.22 -1.07
C LEU A 140 -20.35 -14.91 -2.44
N LYS A 141 -19.39 -14.50 -3.29
CA LYS A 141 -19.11 -15.18 -4.57
C LYS A 141 -18.76 -16.66 -4.38
N CYS A 142 -18.00 -17.00 -3.33
CA CYS A 142 -17.70 -18.40 -3.00
C CYS A 142 -18.96 -19.16 -2.58
N LYS A 143 -19.78 -18.59 -1.70
CA LYS A 143 -21.05 -19.19 -1.26
C LYS A 143 -21.99 -19.46 -2.46
N MET A 144 -22.15 -18.49 -3.35
CA MET A 144 -22.96 -18.64 -4.57
C MET A 144 -22.45 -19.78 -5.48
N ARG A 145 -21.12 -19.90 -5.66
CA ARG A 145 -20.53 -21.02 -6.42
C ARG A 145 -20.76 -22.38 -5.78
N VAL A 146 -20.66 -22.48 -4.46
CA VAL A 146 -20.94 -23.72 -3.72
C VAL A 146 -22.41 -24.11 -3.87
N ALA A 147 -23.33 -23.16 -3.73
CA ALA A 147 -24.76 -23.40 -3.93
C ALA A 147 -25.11 -23.84 -5.36
N GLN A 148 -24.47 -23.21 -6.36
CA GLN A 148 -24.61 -23.59 -7.78
C GLN A 148 -24.05 -24.99 -8.07
N ALA A 149 -22.92 -25.34 -7.47
CA ALA A 149 -22.35 -26.68 -7.59
C ALA A 149 -23.25 -27.73 -6.92
N ALA A 150 -23.78 -27.45 -5.72
CA ALA A 150 -24.70 -28.35 -5.01
C ALA A 150 -25.98 -28.62 -5.80
N THR A 151 -26.54 -27.61 -6.48
CA THR A 151 -27.72 -27.77 -7.36
C THR A 151 -27.40 -28.50 -8.66
N SER A 152 -26.15 -28.45 -9.14
CA SER A 152 -25.70 -29.17 -10.35
C SER A 152 -25.33 -30.63 -10.09
N THR A 153 -25.05 -31.03 -8.85
CA THR A 153 -24.56 -32.37 -8.49
C THR A 153 -25.69 -33.41 -8.31
N THR A 154 -26.96 -33.00 -8.37
CA THR A 154 -28.12 -33.91 -8.35
C THR A 154 -28.39 -34.55 -9.72
N ALA A 155 -27.61 -34.24 -10.76
CA ALA A 155 -27.65 -34.90 -12.06
C ALA A 155 -26.37 -35.72 -12.27
N THR A 156 -26.54 -37.05 -12.27
CA THR A 156 -25.71 -38.15 -12.80
C THR A 156 -24.19 -37.91 -13.01
N PRO A 157 -23.30 -38.73 -12.42
CA PRO A 157 -21.85 -38.54 -12.54
C PRO A 157 -21.40 -38.73 -13.98
N THR A 158 -21.05 -37.65 -14.66
CA THR A 158 -20.36 -37.69 -15.95
C THR A 158 -18.93 -37.21 -15.74
N THR A 159 -18.00 -38.04 -16.21
CA THR A 159 -16.55 -37.89 -16.18
C THR A 159 -16.11 -36.45 -16.47
N VAL A 160 -15.47 -35.80 -15.49
CA VAL A 160 -15.00 -34.41 -15.60
C VAL A 160 -13.70 -34.37 -16.40
N THR A 161 -13.80 -33.95 -17.66
CA THR A 161 -12.67 -33.41 -18.41
C THR A 161 -12.40 -31.99 -17.90
N THR A 162 -11.22 -31.77 -17.31
CA THR A 162 -10.76 -30.48 -16.81
C THR A 162 -10.52 -29.49 -17.97
N SER A 163 -11.54 -28.69 -18.29
CA SER A 163 -11.41 -27.52 -19.17
C SER A 163 -11.20 -26.25 -18.33
N ALA A 164 -10.02 -25.67 -18.50
CA ALA A 164 -9.58 -24.44 -17.86
C ALA A 164 -10.24 -23.20 -18.51
N THR A 165 -10.99 -22.40 -17.76
CA THR A 165 -11.25 -20.96 -17.97
C THR A 165 -12.06 -20.44 -16.77
N ARG A 166 -11.83 -19.29 -16.12
CA ARG A 166 -11.58 -17.93 -16.60
C ARG A 166 -10.66 -17.20 -15.61
N GLN A 167 -9.65 -16.52 -16.15
CA GLN A 167 -8.79 -15.63 -15.41
C GLN A 167 -9.40 -14.22 -15.38
N ASN A 168 -9.27 -13.57 -14.22
CA ASN A 168 -9.42 -12.13 -14.01
C ASN A 168 -8.69 -11.33 -15.11
N PRO A 169 -9.11 -10.07 -15.38
CA PRO A 169 -8.44 -9.21 -16.36
C PRO A 169 -6.96 -9.16 -16.00
N ARG A 170 -6.15 -9.78 -16.87
CA ARG A 170 -4.72 -9.98 -16.66
C ARG A 170 -4.09 -8.60 -16.63
N LEU A 171 -3.41 -8.26 -15.53
CA LEU A 171 -2.21 -7.41 -15.58
C LEU A 171 -1.46 -7.82 -16.85
N ALA A 172 -1.17 -6.88 -17.74
CA ALA A 172 -0.32 -7.16 -18.89
C ALA A 172 0.96 -7.78 -18.31
N VAL A 173 1.12 -9.09 -18.49
CA VAL A 173 2.22 -9.84 -17.87
C VAL A 173 3.45 -9.47 -18.67
N MET A 174 4.11 -8.37 -18.28
CA MET A 174 5.49 -8.16 -18.64
C MET A 174 6.26 -9.32 -18.03
N PHE A 175 6.92 -10.10 -18.88
CA PHE A 175 7.90 -11.08 -18.45
C PHE A 175 9.21 -10.32 -18.27
N PRO A 176 9.62 -10.02 -17.02
CA PRO A 176 10.85 -9.28 -16.80
C PRO A 176 12.04 -10.08 -17.33
N GLU A 177 12.95 -9.42 -18.03
CA GLU A 177 14.21 -10.02 -18.50
C GLU A 177 15.28 -9.93 -17.41
N GLN A 178 15.15 -8.95 -16.51
CA GLN A 178 16.07 -8.73 -15.40
C GLN A 178 15.35 -8.42 -14.09
N THR A 179 16.02 -8.71 -12.99
CA THR A 179 15.56 -8.43 -11.62
C THR A 179 16.55 -7.50 -10.93
N LEU A 180 16.05 -6.40 -10.37
CA LEU A 180 16.80 -5.45 -9.55
C LEU A 180 16.24 -5.44 -8.13
N PHE A 181 17.11 -5.33 -7.15
CA PHE A 181 16.74 -5.05 -5.77
C PHE A 181 16.97 -3.57 -5.49
N LEU A 182 15.96 -2.89 -4.96
CA LEU A 182 16.04 -1.49 -4.58
C LEU A 182 15.67 -1.34 -3.11
N GLY A 183 16.52 -0.67 -2.34
CA GLY A 183 16.22 -0.31 -0.98
C GLY A 183 17.45 -0.28 -0.08
N ASP A 184 17.24 -0.46 1.21
CA ASP A 184 18.27 -0.26 2.22
C ASP A 184 19.00 -1.59 2.57
N ALA A 185 19.45 -1.72 3.82
CA ALA A 185 20.04 -2.95 4.33
C ALA A 185 19.09 -4.16 4.19
N PHE A 186 17.77 -3.96 4.22
CA PHE A 186 16.80 -5.04 4.06
C PHE A 186 16.78 -5.57 2.62
N ALA A 187 16.76 -4.69 1.61
CA ALA A 187 16.89 -5.11 0.21
C ALA A 187 18.20 -5.91 -0.02
N THR A 188 19.30 -5.44 0.57
CA THR A 188 20.60 -6.14 0.52
C THR A 188 20.52 -7.52 1.16
N ASP A 189 19.79 -7.65 2.28
CA ASP A 189 19.63 -8.91 2.99
C ASP A 189 18.79 -9.93 2.19
N ILE A 190 17.71 -9.48 1.54
CA ILE A 190 16.93 -10.33 0.61
C ILE A 190 17.81 -10.74 -0.59
N ALA A 191 18.54 -9.79 -1.17
CA ALA A 191 19.35 -10.02 -2.35
C ALA A 191 20.59 -10.90 -2.09
N ARG A 192 20.95 -11.18 -0.83
CA ARG A 192 22.22 -11.84 -0.47
C ARG A 192 22.46 -13.15 -1.23
N ARG A 193 21.41 -13.95 -1.49
CA ARG A 193 21.52 -15.20 -2.26
C ARG A 193 21.26 -15.06 -3.76
N SER A 194 20.90 -13.87 -4.22
CA SER A 194 20.79 -13.55 -5.65
C SER A 194 22.12 -13.01 -6.19
N GLN A 195 22.33 -13.17 -7.49
CA GLN A 195 23.34 -12.48 -8.30
C GLN A 195 22.79 -11.20 -8.94
N SER A 196 21.50 -10.91 -8.74
CA SER A 196 20.87 -9.67 -9.17
C SER A 196 21.55 -8.43 -8.59
N THR A 197 21.51 -7.35 -9.35
CA THR A 197 22.02 -6.04 -8.92
C THR A 197 21.20 -5.50 -7.74
N VAL A 198 21.90 -4.91 -6.77
CA VAL A 198 21.30 -4.22 -5.62
C VAL A 198 21.60 -2.73 -5.72
N CYS A 199 20.55 -1.93 -5.86
CA CYS A 199 20.58 -0.48 -5.77
C CYS A 199 20.32 -0.08 -4.31
N SER A 200 21.39 0.27 -3.59
CA SER A 200 21.29 0.71 -2.21
C SER A 200 20.76 2.13 -2.13
N VAL A 201 19.78 2.34 -1.25
CA VAL A 201 19.14 3.62 -0.94
C VAL A 201 19.50 3.99 0.49
N LYS A 202 20.00 5.21 0.70
CA LYS A 202 20.41 5.74 2.00
C LYS A 202 19.50 6.83 2.53
N SER A 203 18.64 7.40 1.69
CA SER A 203 17.70 8.46 2.07
C SER A 203 16.41 8.38 1.27
N VAL A 204 15.34 8.99 1.78
CA VAL A 204 14.06 9.10 1.05
C VAL A 204 14.22 9.89 -0.24
N ALA A 205 15.10 10.90 -0.26
CA ALA A 205 15.42 11.66 -1.46
C ALA A 205 16.08 10.79 -2.54
N GLU A 206 16.98 9.88 -2.17
CA GLU A 206 17.56 8.90 -3.11
C GLU A 206 16.51 7.93 -3.64
N LEU A 207 15.57 7.48 -2.79
CA LEU A 207 14.47 6.61 -3.19
C LEU A 207 13.59 7.28 -4.23
N ASP A 208 13.25 8.55 -4.00
CA ASP A 208 12.38 9.34 -4.87
C ASP A 208 13.08 9.78 -6.16
N ALA A 209 14.39 10.01 -6.13
CA ALA A 209 15.17 10.35 -7.31
C ALA A 209 15.53 9.13 -8.18
N TRP A 210 15.39 7.91 -7.65
CA TRP A 210 15.78 6.70 -8.37
C TRP A 210 14.96 6.52 -9.66
N ASN A 211 15.62 6.03 -10.71
CA ASN A 211 14.99 5.77 -12.00
C ASN A 211 15.65 4.58 -12.72
N ILE A 212 14.89 3.99 -13.65
CA ILE A 212 15.38 2.90 -14.50
C ILE A 212 15.98 3.51 -15.76
N ASN A 213 17.28 3.31 -15.92
CA ASN A 213 18.06 3.83 -17.06
C ASN A 213 18.16 2.83 -18.22
N ASP A 214 17.59 1.64 -18.08
CA ASP A 214 17.69 0.56 -19.06
C ASP A 214 16.36 0.38 -19.82
N ASP A 215 16.45 0.05 -21.11
CA ASP A 215 15.29 -0.18 -21.98
C ASP A 215 14.70 -1.59 -21.81
N ARG A 216 15.34 -2.44 -21.00
CA ARG A 216 14.89 -3.81 -20.74
C ARG A 216 13.70 -3.86 -19.78
N SER A 217 12.77 -4.77 -20.05
CA SER A 217 11.67 -5.07 -19.12
C SER A 217 12.24 -5.56 -17.78
N THR A 218 11.96 -4.81 -16.72
CA THR A 218 12.63 -4.98 -15.42
C THR A 218 11.64 -5.31 -14.31
N ALA A 219 11.96 -6.30 -13.48
CA ALA A 219 11.30 -6.48 -12.19
C ALA A 219 12.09 -5.76 -11.10
N VAL A 220 11.46 -4.84 -10.39
CA VAL A 220 12.06 -4.13 -9.26
C VAL A 220 11.47 -4.66 -7.96
N ILE A 221 12.32 -5.27 -7.15
CA ILE A 221 11.98 -5.72 -5.80
C ILE A 221 12.35 -4.59 -4.84
N VAL A 222 11.33 -3.92 -4.30
CA VAL A 222 11.50 -2.82 -3.34
C VAL A 222 11.51 -3.41 -1.93
N GLY A 223 12.63 -3.26 -1.24
CA GLY A 223 12.82 -3.72 0.14
C GLY A 223 13.31 -2.58 1.02
N ILE A 224 12.36 -1.86 1.64
CA ILE A 224 12.64 -0.81 2.61
C ILE A 224 12.37 -1.34 4.02
N SER A 225 13.35 -1.25 4.92
CA SER A 225 13.17 -1.70 6.30
C SER A 225 12.22 -0.80 7.08
N HIS A 226 11.56 -1.37 8.10
CA HIS A 226 10.75 -0.61 9.03
C HIS A 226 11.61 0.44 9.76
N ALA A 227 12.86 0.11 10.08
CA ALA A 227 13.78 1.04 10.74
C ALA A 227 14.06 2.27 9.87
N PHE A 228 14.29 2.08 8.57
CA PHE A 228 14.47 3.19 7.65
C PHE A 228 13.22 4.07 7.57
N ALA A 229 12.05 3.45 7.44
CA ALA A 229 10.79 4.16 7.33
C ALA A 229 10.48 4.95 8.62
N SER A 230 10.62 4.32 9.80
CA SER A 230 10.40 4.98 11.10
C SER A 230 11.36 6.16 11.33
N ASN A 231 12.61 6.06 10.85
CA ASN A 231 13.60 7.13 11.01
C ASN A 231 13.39 8.31 10.04
N ASN A 232 12.63 8.12 8.95
CA ASN A 232 12.47 9.12 7.89
C ASN A 232 11.00 9.49 7.62
N ASP A 233 10.11 9.22 8.58
CA ASP A 233 8.66 9.31 8.44
C ASP A 233 8.06 8.25 7.49
N LEU A 234 7.08 7.49 8.00
CA LEU A 234 6.42 6.42 7.25
C LEU A 234 5.64 6.95 6.04
N GLY A 235 5.00 8.11 6.20
CA GLY A 235 4.22 8.79 5.16
C GLY A 235 5.11 9.32 4.02
N LEU A 236 6.22 9.99 4.33
CA LEU A 236 7.20 10.43 3.35
C LEU A 236 7.83 9.26 2.60
N THR A 237 8.20 8.20 3.33
CA THR A 237 8.80 7.01 2.74
C THR A 237 7.82 6.31 1.79
N SER A 238 6.56 6.10 2.20
CA SER A 238 5.54 5.48 1.34
C SER A 238 5.20 6.33 0.12
N ARG A 239 5.13 7.66 0.26
CA ARG A 239 4.97 8.60 -0.86
C ARG A 239 6.10 8.48 -1.88
N ALA A 240 7.35 8.40 -1.42
CA ALA A 240 8.51 8.22 -2.30
C ALA A 240 8.41 6.89 -3.09
N ILE A 241 7.99 5.79 -2.45
CA ILE A 241 7.74 4.52 -3.14
C ILE A 241 6.64 4.67 -4.19
N CYS A 242 5.55 5.38 -3.87
CA CYS A 242 4.46 5.62 -4.80
C CYS A 242 4.91 6.42 -6.03
N ARG A 243 5.64 7.53 -5.83
CA ARG A 243 6.19 8.37 -6.92
C ARG A 243 7.16 7.59 -7.80
N LEU A 244 8.02 6.78 -7.19
CA LEU A 244 8.93 5.87 -7.88
C LEU A 244 8.16 4.92 -8.82
N ILE A 245 7.14 4.24 -8.30
CA ILE A 245 6.33 3.29 -9.06
C ILE A 245 5.62 4.01 -10.21
N ARG A 246 4.92 5.12 -9.92
CA ARG A 246 4.19 5.90 -10.93
C ARG A 246 5.06 6.30 -12.11
N ARG A 247 6.31 6.72 -11.84
CA ARG A 247 7.27 7.16 -12.87
C ARG A 247 7.77 6.02 -13.75
N SER A 248 7.80 4.80 -13.23
CA SER A 248 8.52 3.68 -13.85
C SER A 248 7.62 2.50 -14.22
N LYS A 249 6.32 2.54 -13.90
CA LYS A 249 5.38 1.40 -14.07
C LYS A 249 5.19 0.95 -15.52
N GLU A 250 5.46 1.82 -16.49
CA GLU A 250 5.41 1.46 -17.91
C GLU A 250 6.63 0.64 -18.36
N ARG A 251 7.74 0.71 -17.61
CA ARG A 251 9.02 0.05 -17.94
C ARG A 251 9.34 -1.11 -16.99
N ALA A 252 8.69 -1.14 -15.84
CA ALA A 252 8.96 -2.14 -14.81
C ALA A 252 7.73 -2.61 -14.04
N SER A 253 7.81 -3.86 -13.61
CA SER A 253 6.90 -4.43 -12.62
C SER A 253 7.51 -4.31 -11.23
N PHE A 254 6.75 -3.79 -10.27
CA PHE A 254 7.20 -3.60 -8.90
C PHE A 254 6.67 -4.66 -7.96
N TYR A 255 7.55 -5.10 -7.07
CA TYR A 255 7.29 -6.07 -6.00
C TYR A 255 7.73 -5.45 -4.69
N VAL A 256 6.79 -4.91 -3.93
CA VAL A 256 7.07 -4.27 -2.64
C VAL A 256 7.04 -5.33 -1.56
N VAL A 257 8.20 -5.60 -0.94
CA VAL A 257 8.35 -6.62 0.09
C VAL A 257 8.22 -5.97 1.45
N ALA A 258 7.26 -6.44 2.24
CA ALA A 258 7.10 -5.99 3.61
C ALA A 258 8.27 -6.46 4.47
N SER A 259 9.02 -5.53 5.07
CA SER A 259 10.10 -5.83 6.01
C SER A 259 9.59 -6.36 7.33
N PRO A 260 10.38 -7.11 8.11
CA PRO A 260 10.10 -7.36 9.52
C PRO A 260 9.87 -6.07 10.34
N PRO A 261 9.17 -6.16 11.49
CA PRO A 261 9.03 -5.03 12.40
C PRO A 261 10.34 -4.74 13.15
N LEU A 262 10.70 -3.46 13.22
CA LEU A 262 11.62 -2.95 14.23
C LEU A 262 10.97 -2.96 15.63
N ARG A 263 11.66 -3.55 16.63
CA ARG A 263 11.11 -3.75 17.98
C ARG A 263 10.78 -2.45 18.71
N SER A 264 11.62 -1.42 18.56
CA SER A 264 11.44 -0.12 19.23
C SER A 264 10.29 0.72 18.67
N ALA A 265 9.85 0.43 17.44
CA ALA A 265 8.78 1.19 16.74
C ALA A 265 7.54 0.33 16.45
N LEU A 266 7.39 -0.81 17.15
CA LEU A 266 6.40 -1.84 16.81
C LEU A 266 4.95 -1.32 16.72
N SER A 267 4.59 -0.32 17.53
CA SER A 267 3.26 0.31 17.53
C SER A 267 2.86 0.88 16.17
N GLU A 268 3.84 1.29 15.36
CA GLU A 268 3.63 1.93 14.06
C GLU A 268 3.68 0.92 12.91
N TYR A 269 4.08 -0.32 13.18
CA TYR A 269 4.33 -1.30 12.12
C TYR A 269 3.08 -1.73 11.36
N ALA A 270 1.93 -1.82 12.05
CA ALA A 270 0.66 -2.10 11.39
C ALA A 270 0.31 -1.00 10.37
N HIS A 271 0.55 0.26 10.74
CA HIS A 271 0.38 1.41 9.87
C HIS A 271 1.36 1.36 8.68
N TRP A 272 2.63 1.00 8.91
CA TRP A 272 3.60 0.79 7.83
C TRP A 272 3.15 -0.26 6.82
N LEU A 273 2.68 -1.43 7.27
CA LEU A 273 2.17 -2.47 6.37
C LEU A 273 0.99 -1.98 5.54
N GLN A 274 0.10 -1.22 6.16
CA GLN A 274 -1.07 -0.64 5.50
C GLN A 274 -0.66 0.36 4.42
N LEU A 275 0.29 1.25 4.70
CA LEU A 275 0.82 2.19 3.71
C LEU A 275 1.41 1.46 2.49
N LEU A 276 2.20 0.40 2.72
CA LEU A 276 2.76 -0.39 1.62
C LEU A 276 1.68 -1.10 0.79
N GLU A 277 0.67 -1.67 1.46
CA GLU A 277 -0.46 -2.32 0.79
C GLU A 277 -1.22 -1.30 -0.07
N VAL A 278 -1.51 -0.12 0.47
CA VAL A 278 -2.16 0.98 -0.25
C VAL A 278 -1.39 1.37 -1.51
N VAL A 279 -0.08 1.63 -1.38
CA VAL A 279 0.77 2.02 -2.52
C VAL A 279 0.76 0.97 -3.63
N THR A 280 0.85 -0.31 -3.27
CA THR A 280 0.83 -1.38 -4.27
C THR A 280 -0.53 -1.56 -4.92
N VAL A 281 -1.63 -1.40 -4.17
CA VAL A 281 -2.99 -1.51 -4.70
C VAL A 281 -3.30 -0.35 -5.63
N SER A 282 -3.00 0.89 -5.22
CA SER A 282 -3.25 2.10 -6.03
C SER A 282 -2.49 2.06 -7.35
N GLU A 283 -1.25 1.56 -7.33
CA GLU A 283 -0.42 1.48 -8.53
C GLU A 283 -0.53 0.14 -9.28
N GLN A 284 -1.47 -0.73 -8.88
CA GLN A 284 -1.70 -2.05 -9.47
C GLN A 284 -0.43 -2.92 -9.54
N GLN A 285 0.42 -2.81 -8.52
CA GLN A 285 1.66 -3.55 -8.34
C GLN A 285 1.50 -4.68 -7.32
N ARG A 286 2.56 -5.45 -7.08
CA ARG A 286 2.50 -6.63 -6.23
C ARG A 286 3.02 -6.35 -4.83
N PHE A 287 2.17 -6.63 -3.85
CA PHE A 287 2.55 -6.64 -2.44
C PHE A 287 3.00 -8.02 -2.00
N VAL A 288 4.21 -8.12 -1.43
CA VAL A 288 4.76 -9.36 -0.89
C VAL A 288 4.81 -9.25 0.63
N CYS A 289 3.70 -9.62 1.27
CA CYS A 289 3.49 -9.45 2.71
C CYS A 289 3.83 -10.70 3.54
N ALA A 290 4.31 -11.78 2.91
CA ALA A 290 4.57 -13.05 3.58
C ALA A 290 5.48 -12.87 4.80
N VAL A 291 6.56 -12.11 4.67
CA VAL A 291 7.48 -11.80 5.77
C VAL A 291 6.79 -10.94 6.82
N GLY A 292 6.20 -9.82 6.42
CA GLY A 292 5.70 -8.85 7.39
C GLY A 292 4.58 -9.39 8.29
N ARG A 293 3.61 -10.12 7.73
CA ARG A 293 2.55 -10.76 8.51
C ARG A 293 3.02 -11.97 9.31
N LEU A 294 3.90 -12.82 8.75
CA LEU A 294 4.48 -13.94 9.52
C LEU A 294 5.34 -13.42 10.68
N SER A 295 6.04 -12.30 10.49
CA SER A 295 6.86 -11.66 11.52
C SER A 295 6.01 -11.25 12.72
N LEU A 296 4.84 -10.63 12.50
CA LEU A 296 3.90 -10.28 13.57
C LEU A 296 3.42 -11.49 14.36
N ILE A 297 3.07 -12.58 13.66
CA ILE A 297 2.65 -13.84 14.27
C ILE A 297 3.79 -14.45 15.10
N THR A 298 5.03 -14.34 14.63
CA THR A 298 6.21 -14.89 15.35
C THR A 298 6.72 -14.02 16.50
N TYR A 299 6.52 -12.71 16.46
CA TYR A 299 6.83 -11.80 17.58
C TYR A 299 5.79 -11.91 18.70
N PHE A 300 4.53 -12.17 18.38
CA PHE A 300 3.44 -12.26 19.37
C PHE A 300 2.54 -13.47 19.14
N PHE A 301 2.98 -14.64 19.62
CA PHE A 301 2.04 -15.67 20.07
C PHE A 301 1.89 -15.52 21.59
N HIS A 302 0.73 -15.06 22.05
CA HIS A 302 0.39 -14.90 23.47
C HIS A 302 1.36 -14.04 24.31
N GLY A 303 1.87 -12.94 23.76
CA GLY A 303 2.71 -12.00 24.53
C GLY A 303 4.08 -12.56 24.92
N ARG A 304 4.54 -13.66 24.29
CA ARG A 304 5.89 -14.19 24.44
C ARG A 304 6.59 -14.19 23.09
N GLU A 305 7.85 -13.80 23.09
CA GLU A 305 8.76 -13.88 21.94
C GLU A 305 9.05 -15.35 21.65
N VAL A 306 8.48 -15.90 20.57
CA VAL A 306 8.57 -17.35 20.27
C VAL A 306 9.68 -17.67 19.27
N SER A 307 10.24 -16.67 18.59
CA SER A 307 11.08 -16.89 17.41
C SER A 307 12.37 -16.06 17.42
N LYS A 308 13.52 -16.74 17.37
CA LYS A 308 14.85 -16.15 17.10
C LYS A 308 15.08 -15.82 15.62
N GLN A 309 14.03 -15.76 14.80
CA GLN A 309 14.16 -15.61 13.35
C GLN A 309 14.31 -14.18 12.88
N ILE A 310 14.12 -13.20 13.76
CA ILE A 310 14.33 -11.77 13.52
C ILE A 310 15.01 -11.20 14.77
N ASP A 311 16.08 -10.44 14.59
CA ASP A 311 16.77 -9.79 15.72
C ASP A 311 16.14 -8.43 16.08
N ASP A 312 16.62 -7.80 17.15
CA ASP A 312 16.08 -6.54 17.65
C ASP A 312 16.20 -5.37 16.64
N GLU A 313 17.09 -5.51 15.65
CA GLU A 313 17.30 -4.54 14.57
C GLU A 313 16.40 -4.82 13.35
N GLY A 314 15.53 -5.82 13.42
CA GLY A 314 14.64 -6.21 12.32
C GLY A 314 15.33 -7.02 11.21
N ARG A 315 16.52 -7.57 11.46
CA ARG A 315 17.26 -8.39 10.47
C ARG A 315 16.75 -9.82 10.47
N MET A 316 16.64 -10.40 9.28
CA MET A 316 16.09 -11.75 9.11
C MET A 316 17.14 -12.84 9.34
N SER A 317 16.69 -13.97 9.89
CA SER A 317 17.44 -15.23 9.88
C SER A 317 17.57 -15.80 8.47
N GLN A 318 18.53 -16.71 8.30
CA GLN A 318 18.78 -17.37 7.02
C GLN A 318 17.58 -18.18 6.49
N ALA A 319 16.80 -18.76 7.40
CA ALA A 319 15.60 -19.53 7.05
C ALA A 319 14.54 -18.61 6.44
N MET A 320 14.24 -17.49 7.11
CA MET A 320 13.28 -16.50 6.62
C MET A 320 13.72 -15.93 5.26
N ARG A 321 14.99 -15.52 5.13
CA ARG A 321 15.56 -15.06 3.83
C ARG A 321 15.30 -16.05 2.70
N THR A 322 15.47 -17.34 2.97
CA THR A 322 15.28 -18.39 1.96
C THR A 322 13.82 -18.50 1.53
N THR A 323 12.87 -18.36 2.46
CA THR A 323 11.43 -18.35 2.15
C THR A 323 11.04 -17.18 1.26
N VAL A 324 11.56 -15.98 1.51
CA VAL A 324 11.29 -14.79 0.66
C VAL A 324 11.77 -15.01 -0.75
N ILE A 325 13.01 -15.50 -0.88
CA ILE A 325 13.62 -15.77 -2.17
C ILE A 325 12.85 -16.85 -2.92
N ALA A 326 12.47 -17.94 -2.25
CA ALA A 326 11.66 -19.00 -2.84
C ALA A 326 10.31 -18.46 -3.31
N PHE A 327 9.64 -17.61 -2.52
CA PHE A 327 8.41 -16.97 -2.95
C PHE A 327 8.62 -16.12 -4.21
N LEU A 328 9.68 -15.29 -4.23
CA LEU A 328 9.99 -14.42 -5.37
C LEU A 328 10.33 -15.21 -6.65
N SER A 329 11.12 -16.29 -6.53
CA SER A 329 11.53 -17.11 -7.68
C SER A 329 10.46 -18.10 -8.14
N GLU A 330 9.75 -18.75 -7.23
CA GLU A 330 8.85 -19.87 -7.54
C GLU A 330 7.40 -19.41 -7.72
N ILE A 331 6.92 -18.53 -6.84
CA ILE A 331 5.52 -18.09 -6.85
C ILE A 331 5.36 -16.85 -7.73
N ALA A 332 6.21 -15.84 -7.54
CA ALA A 332 6.21 -14.63 -8.36
C ALA A 332 6.92 -14.80 -9.72
N ARG A 333 7.61 -15.95 -9.92
CA ARG A 333 8.29 -16.33 -11.17
C ARG A 333 9.30 -15.29 -11.67
N LEU A 334 10.00 -14.64 -10.74
CA LEU A 334 11.04 -13.66 -11.10
C LEU A 334 12.32 -14.36 -11.55
N PRO A 335 12.99 -13.87 -12.62
CA PRO A 335 14.28 -14.38 -13.04
C PRO A 335 15.34 -14.00 -11.99
N MET A 336 15.53 -14.89 -11.02
CA MET A 336 16.48 -14.71 -9.94
C MET A 336 17.66 -15.66 -10.19
N ASN A 337 18.80 -15.10 -10.60
CA ASN A 337 20.03 -15.87 -10.72
C ASN A 337 20.55 -16.16 -9.31
N LEU A 338 20.20 -17.32 -8.76
CA LEU A 338 20.61 -17.68 -7.39
C LEU A 338 22.07 -18.12 -7.36
N LYS A 339 22.81 -17.70 -6.33
CA LYS A 339 24.17 -18.18 -6.09
C LYS A 339 24.18 -19.68 -5.82
N PRO A 340 25.16 -20.44 -6.34
CA PRO A 340 25.28 -21.87 -6.06
C PRO A 340 25.39 -22.10 -4.55
N ARG A 341 24.72 -23.15 -4.07
CA ARG A 341 24.76 -23.52 -2.65
C ARG A 341 26.18 -23.99 -2.33
N PRO A 342 26.85 -23.45 -1.30
CA PRO A 342 28.18 -23.94 -0.92
C PRO A 342 28.05 -25.42 -0.57
N SER A 343 28.81 -26.26 -1.27
CA SER A 343 28.95 -27.69 -0.96
C SER A 343 29.50 -27.80 0.45
N LYS A 344 28.78 -28.54 1.31
CA LYS A 344 29.22 -28.85 2.67
C LYS A 344 30.35 -29.86 2.67
#